data_AF-G3XQL3-F1
#
_entry.id   AF-G3XQL3-F1
#
_cell.length_a   1.000
_cell.length_b   1.000
_cell.length_c   1.000
_cell.angle_alpha   90.00
_cell.angle_beta   90.00
_cell.angle_gamma   90.00
#
_symmetry.space_group_name_H-M   'P 1'
#
loop_
_entity.id
_entity.type
_entity.pdbx_description
1 polymer ?
#
loop_
_entity_poly.entity_id
_entity_poly.type
_entity_poly.pdbx_seq_one_letter_code
_entity_poly.pdbx_strand_id
1 'polypeptide(L)'
;MPSTPEPASPQSTNSKRLDRDDRIRVLTLRDAGFTYQQIVDQLQISYRQVQYTSKGNTSKLSDEEVDHIIQWISSSKRTRRLPFYRVIEELQLPVGRGYTRCKALRKPPLTSANKQARNSGNRDAT
;
A
#
# COMPACT_ATOMS: atom_id res chain seq x y z
N MET A 1 -44.15 -19.41 -25.07
CA MET A 1 -42.80 -18.80 -25.14
C MET A 1 -42.28 -18.66 -23.71
N PRO A 2 -41.26 -19.42 -23.28
CA PRO A 2 -40.69 -19.24 -21.95
C PRO A 2 -39.68 -18.08 -21.99
N SER A 3 -39.85 -17.12 -21.10
CA SER A 3 -38.99 -15.94 -20.95
C SER A 3 -37.66 -16.33 -20.32
N THR A 4 -36.56 -16.06 -21.02
CA THR A 4 -35.19 -16.26 -20.53
C THR A 4 -34.90 -15.29 -19.37
N PRO A 5 -34.47 -15.76 -18.18
CA PRO A 5 -34.06 -14.87 -17.10
C PRO A 5 -32.73 -14.19 -17.44
N GLU A 6 -32.70 -12.87 -17.29
CA GLU A 6 -31.56 -12.00 -17.50
C GLU A 6 -30.43 -12.35 -16.49
N PRO A 7 -29.16 -12.49 -16.92
CA PRO A 7 -28.08 -12.85 -16.00
C PRO A 7 -27.82 -11.69 -15.04
N ALA A 8 -28.02 -11.96 -13.74
CA ALA A 8 -27.73 -11.00 -12.68
C ALA A 8 -26.26 -10.55 -12.76
N SER A 9 -26.07 -9.22 -12.86
CA SER A 9 -24.75 -8.58 -12.81
C SER A 9 -24.01 -9.01 -11.54
N PRO A 10 -22.73 -9.42 -11.61
CA PRO A 10 -22.00 -9.88 -10.43
C PRO A 10 -21.87 -8.73 -9.44
N GLN A 11 -22.58 -8.84 -8.32
CA GLN A 11 -22.42 -7.91 -7.20
C GLN A 11 -20.96 -7.97 -6.76
N SER A 12 -20.26 -6.84 -6.85
CA SER A 12 -18.92 -6.68 -6.30
C SER A 12 -18.98 -6.92 -4.79
N THR A 13 -18.69 -8.14 -4.35
CA THR A 13 -18.48 -8.43 -2.93
C THR A 13 -17.25 -7.64 -2.51
N ASN A 14 -17.44 -6.59 -1.71
CA ASN A 14 -16.33 -5.88 -1.09
C ASN A 14 -15.47 -6.91 -0.35
N SER A 15 -14.27 -7.19 -0.87
CA SER A 15 -13.36 -8.15 -0.24
C SER A 15 -13.09 -7.68 1.18
N LYS A 16 -13.57 -8.44 2.17
CA LYS A 16 -13.34 -8.14 3.58
C LYS A 16 -11.82 -8.16 3.79
N ARG A 17 -11.29 -7.03 4.24
CA ARG A 17 -9.87 -6.93 4.59
C ARG A 17 -9.56 -7.94 5.69
N LEU A 18 -8.42 -8.61 5.58
CA LEU A 18 -7.92 -9.48 6.63
C LEU A 18 -7.73 -8.70 7.92
N ASP A 19 -7.94 -9.39 9.04
CA ASP A 19 -7.65 -8.84 10.35
C ASP A 19 -6.15 -8.61 10.55
N ARG A 20 -5.78 -7.80 11.54
CA ARG A 20 -4.37 -7.52 11.87
C ARG A 20 -3.60 -8.80 12.13
N ASP A 21 -4.16 -9.73 12.91
CA ASP A 21 -3.44 -10.94 13.31
C ASP A 21 -3.28 -11.91 12.14
N ASP A 22 -4.31 -12.04 11.29
CA ASP A 22 -4.21 -12.79 10.03
C ASP A 22 -3.11 -12.25 9.13
N ARG A 23 -3.02 -10.93 9.01
CA ARG A 23 -1.97 -10.30 8.20
C ARG A 23 -0.58 -10.57 8.75
N ILE A 24 -0.40 -10.51 10.08
CA ILE A 24 0.88 -10.83 10.72
C ILE A 24 1.24 -12.29 10.46
N ARG A 25 0.29 -13.23 10.67
CA ARG A 25 0.51 -14.66 10.42
C ARG A 25 0.91 -14.95 8.97
N VAL A 26 0.25 -14.32 7.99
CA VAL A 26 0.61 -14.45 6.58
C VAL A 26 2.04 -13.97 6.31
N LEU A 27 2.42 -12.81 6.86
CA LEU A 27 3.77 -12.27 6.68
C LEU A 27 4.82 -13.17 7.33
N THR A 28 4.60 -13.62 8.56
CA THR A 28 5.52 -14.55 9.25
C THR A 28 5.69 -15.86 8.49
N LEU A 29 4.61 -16.45 7.98
CA LEU A 29 4.71 -17.68 7.17
C LEU A 29 5.45 -17.44 5.84
N ARG A 30 5.29 -16.26 5.24
CA ARG A 30 6.05 -15.87 4.05
C ARG A 30 7.54 -15.72 4.33
N ASP A 31 7.90 -15.09 5.44
CA ASP A 31 9.29 -14.92 5.87
C ASP A 31 9.93 -16.28 6.20
N ALA A 32 9.15 -17.23 6.73
CA ALA A 32 9.58 -18.61 6.95
C ALA A 32 9.65 -19.47 5.66
N GLY A 33 9.34 -18.91 4.48
CA GLY A 33 9.49 -19.58 3.19
C GLY A 33 8.28 -20.41 2.73
N PHE A 34 7.12 -20.32 3.40
CA PHE A 34 5.92 -21.05 2.98
C PHE A 34 5.36 -20.51 1.66
N THR A 35 4.86 -21.44 0.83
CA THR A 35 4.19 -21.10 -0.43
C THR A 35 2.78 -20.55 -0.16
N TYR A 36 2.24 -19.81 -1.13
CA TYR A 36 0.90 -19.24 -0.99
C TYR A 36 -0.19 -20.29 -0.75
N GLN A 37 -0.09 -21.46 -1.40
CA GLN A 37 -1.06 -22.54 -1.21
C GLN A 37 -1.01 -23.11 0.21
N GLN A 38 0.18 -23.35 0.75
CA GLN A 38 0.33 -23.82 2.13
C GLN A 38 -0.26 -22.84 3.16
N ILE A 39 -0.10 -21.53 2.92
CA ILE A 39 -0.66 -20.50 3.80
C ILE A 39 -2.19 -20.45 3.69
N VAL A 40 -2.75 -20.62 2.48
CA VAL A 40 -4.20 -20.73 2.26
C VAL A 40 -4.76 -21.91 3.04
N ASP A 41 -4.12 -23.08 2.94
CA ASP A 41 -4.57 -24.30 3.62
C ASP A 41 -4.47 -24.16 5.15
N GLN A 42 -3.42 -23.52 5.66
CA GLN A 42 -3.21 -23.36 7.10
C GLN A 42 -4.13 -22.32 7.75
N LEU A 43 -4.37 -21.19 7.08
CA LEU A 43 -5.12 -20.06 7.64
C LEU A 43 -6.57 -19.98 7.13
N GLN A 44 -6.97 -20.83 6.17
CA GLN A 44 -8.31 -20.86 5.57
C GLN A 44 -8.72 -19.50 4.99
N ILE A 45 -7.78 -18.80 4.35
CA ILE A 45 -7.96 -17.49 3.72
C ILE A 45 -7.78 -17.60 2.21
N SER A 46 -8.32 -16.64 1.45
CA SER A 46 -8.21 -16.68 -0.01
C SER A 46 -6.77 -16.48 -0.48
N TYR A 47 -6.37 -17.21 -1.53
CA TYR A 47 -5.11 -17.01 -2.24
C TYR A 47 -4.85 -15.55 -2.60
N ARG A 48 -5.88 -14.81 -3.03
CA ARG A 48 -5.76 -13.38 -3.34
C ARG A 48 -5.46 -12.53 -2.10
N GLN A 49 -6.00 -12.88 -0.94
CA GLN A 49 -5.72 -12.18 0.31
C GLN A 49 -4.29 -12.43 0.79
N VAL A 50 -3.81 -13.67 0.66
CA VAL A 50 -2.40 -14.02 0.92
C VAL A 50 -1.48 -13.22 0.01
N GLN A 51 -1.72 -13.28 -1.31
CA GLN A 51 -0.93 -12.56 -2.30
C GLN A 51 -0.95 -11.05 -2.09
N TYR A 52 -2.10 -10.47 -1.75
CA TYR A 52 -2.21 -9.04 -1.49
C TYR A 52 -1.42 -8.64 -0.24
N THR A 53 -1.45 -9.47 0.80
CA THR A 53 -0.73 -9.20 2.06
C THR A 53 0.77 -9.37 1.89
N SER A 54 1.21 -10.35 1.09
CA SER A 54 2.62 -10.61 0.82
C SER A 54 3.26 -9.63 -0.18
N LYS A 55 2.45 -8.88 -0.93
CA LYS A 55 2.90 -7.79 -1.81
C LYS A 55 3.26 -6.56 -0.98
N GLY A 56 4.35 -6.66 -0.22
CA GLY A 56 5.05 -5.51 0.33
C GLY A 56 5.79 -4.74 -0.77
N ASN A 57 6.08 -3.46 -0.52
CA ASN A 57 7.11 -2.77 -1.31
C ASN A 57 8.45 -3.41 -0.95
N THR A 58 9.09 -4.07 -1.92
CA THR A 58 10.49 -4.48 -1.78
C THR A 58 11.32 -3.23 -1.51
N SER A 59 12.19 -3.29 -0.50
CA SER A 59 13.18 -2.24 -0.27
C SER A 59 13.93 -1.98 -1.57
N LYS A 60 14.07 -0.70 -1.93
CA LYS A 60 14.79 -0.30 -3.15
C LYS A 60 16.30 -0.30 -2.97
N LEU A 61 16.75 -0.40 -1.72
CA LEU A 61 18.14 -0.47 -1.33
C LEU A 61 18.37 -1.82 -0.67
N SER A 62 19.55 -2.39 -0.89
CA SER A 62 19.99 -3.58 -0.17
C SER A 62 20.39 -3.21 1.27
N ASP A 63 20.47 -4.22 2.14
CA ASP A 63 20.88 -3.98 3.53
C ASP A 63 22.32 -3.45 3.60
N GLU A 64 23.21 -3.89 2.71
CA GLU A 64 24.58 -3.40 2.62
C GLU A 64 24.65 -1.93 2.18
N GLU A 65 23.79 -1.51 1.24
CA GLU A 65 23.68 -0.12 0.83
C GLU A 65 23.18 0.76 1.99
N VAL A 66 22.23 0.26 2.78
CA VAL A 66 21.74 0.94 3.98
C VAL A 66 22.84 1.12 5.01
N ASP A 67 23.62 0.07 5.29
CA ASP A 67 24.74 0.14 6.22
C ASP A 67 25.82 1.10 5.73
N HIS A 68 26.11 1.11 4.44
CA HIS A 68 27.04 2.06 3.84
C HIS A 68 26.58 3.51 4.01
N ILE A 69 25.28 3.79 3.83
CA ILE A 69 24.70 5.11 4.09
C ILE A 69 24.87 5.50 5.56
N ILE A 70 24.56 4.59 6.49
CA ILE A 70 24.69 4.84 7.93
C ILE A 70 26.14 5.15 8.30
N GLN A 71 27.09 4.36 7.80
CA GLN A 71 28.51 4.56 8.02
C GLN A 71 28.98 5.90 7.47
N TRP A 72 28.59 6.26 6.25
CA TRP A 72 28.97 7.51 5.59
C TRP A 72 28.40 8.74 6.31
N ILE A 73 27.12 8.73 6.70
CA ILE A 73 26.49 9.81 7.47
C ILE A 73 27.18 9.97 8.84
N SER A 74 27.57 8.85 9.46
CA SER A 74 28.18 8.85 10.79
C SER A 74 29.65 9.27 10.79
N SER A 75 30.35 9.12 9.66
CA SER A 75 31.79 9.38 9.52
C SER A 75 32.22 10.82 9.85
N SER A 76 31.36 11.82 9.65
CA SER A 76 31.73 13.22 9.89
C SER A 76 30.56 14.10 10.32
N LYS A 77 30.87 15.21 10.99
CA LYS A 77 29.87 16.24 11.36
C LYS A 77 29.28 16.93 10.13
N ARG A 78 30.02 16.99 9.02
CA ARG A 78 29.59 17.59 7.75
C ARG A 78 28.59 16.69 7.04
N THR A 79 28.90 15.40 6.87
CA THR A 79 28.00 14.40 6.26
C THR A 79 26.71 14.22 7.04
N ARG A 80 26.77 14.27 8.37
CA ARG A 80 25.57 14.27 9.23
C ARG A 80 24.63 15.44 9.03
N ARG A 81 25.15 16.60 8.61
CA ARG A 81 24.37 17.83 8.41
C ARG A 81 23.93 18.04 6.95
N LEU A 82 24.35 17.16 6.05
CA LEU A 82 23.92 17.21 4.65
C LEU A 82 22.42 16.86 4.58
N PRO A 83 21.64 17.62 3.79
CA PRO A 83 20.24 17.28 3.61
C PRO A 83 20.12 15.94 2.88
N PHE A 84 19.12 15.13 3.26
CA PHE A 84 18.94 13.75 2.78
C PHE A 84 19.07 13.59 1.26
N TYR A 85 18.58 14.57 0.52
CA TYR A 85 18.63 14.53 -0.92
C TYR A 85 20.04 14.61 -1.53
N ARG A 86 20.99 15.24 -0.83
CA ARG A 86 22.39 15.27 -1.25
C ARG A 86 23.05 13.92 -0.98
N VAL A 87 22.60 13.19 0.04
CA VAL A 87 23.11 11.85 0.33
C VAL A 87 22.89 10.92 -0.86
N ILE A 88 21.73 11.00 -1.50
CA ILE A 88 21.41 10.25 -2.73
C ILE A 88 22.37 10.59 -3.87
N GLU A 89 22.66 11.89 -4.06
CA GLU A 89 23.55 12.38 -5.12
C GLU A 89 25.02 11.99 -4.85
N GLU A 90 25.49 12.15 -3.62
CA GLU A 90 26.87 11.88 -3.20
C GLU A 90 27.20 10.39 -3.22
N LEU A 91 26.26 9.54 -2.79
CA LEU A 91 26.42 8.08 -2.79
C LEU A 91 25.97 7.42 -4.10
N GLN A 92 25.52 8.20 -5.09
CA GLN A 92 25.03 7.73 -6.39
C GLN A 92 24.01 6.59 -6.27
N LEU A 93 23.11 6.69 -5.29
CA LEU A 93 22.18 5.61 -4.98
C LEU A 93 21.14 5.44 -6.12
N PRO A 94 20.70 4.21 -6.43
CA PRO A 94 19.72 3.92 -7.48
C PRO A 94 18.27 4.27 -7.07
N VAL A 95 18.09 5.33 -6.28
CA VAL A 95 16.79 5.75 -5.73
C VAL A 95 16.54 7.24 -5.97
N GLY A 96 15.30 7.60 -6.31
CA GLY A 96 14.88 9.00 -6.41
C GLY A 96 14.60 9.62 -5.04
N ARG A 97 14.50 10.95 -4.98
CA ARG A 97 14.19 11.75 -3.77
C ARG A 97 12.83 11.46 -3.08
N GLY A 98 12.07 10.49 -3.57
CA GLY A 98 10.70 10.22 -3.14
C GLY A 98 9.67 11.15 -3.78
N TYR A 99 8.50 11.26 -3.16
CA TYR A 99 7.42 12.11 -3.67
C TYR A 99 7.74 13.59 -3.43
N THR A 100 7.79 14.37 -4.50
CA THR A 100 7.77 15.84 -4.42
C THR A 100 6.38 16.30 -3.99
N ARG A 101 6.27 17.42 -3.27
CA ARG A 101 4.96 18.00 -2.94
C ARG A 101 4.20 18.27 -4.24
N CYS A 102 3.16 17.48 -4.52
CA CYS A 102 2.27 17.77 -5.63
C CYS A 102 1.52 19.07 -5.35
N LYS A 103 1.47 19.97 -6.35
CA LYS A 103 0.62 21.16 -6.28
C LYS A 103 -0.83 20.69 -6.15
N ALA A 104 -1.48 21.00 -5.03
CA ALA A 104 -2.88 20.66 -4.83
C ALA A 104 -3.72 21.39 -5.88
N LEU A 105 -4.24 20.64 -6.85
CA LEU A 105 -5.14 21.19 -7.85
C LEU A 105 -6.52 21.44 -7.22
N ARG A 106 -7.22 22.46 -7.72
CA ARG A 106 -8.60 22.72 -7.31
C ARG A 106 -9.44 21.48 -7.59
N LYS A 107 -10.22 21.03 -6.60
CA LYS A 107 -11.14 19.90 -6.77
C LYS A 107 -12.08 20.18 -7.97
N PRO A 108 -12.31 19.20 -8.85
CA PRO A 108 -13.29 19.36 -9.90
C PRO A 108 -14.68 19.63 -9.30
N PRO A 109 -15.57 20.33 -10.01
CA PRO A 109 -16.92 20.58 -9.54
C PRO A 109 -17.63 19.24 -9.30
N LEU A 110 -18.35 19.14 -8.18
CA LEU A 110 -19.14 17.96 -7.85
C LEU A 110 -20.27 17.77 -8.88
N THR A 111 -20.52 16.52 -9.27
CA THR A 111 -21.72 16.13 -10.01
C THR A 111 -22.98 16.40 -9.17
N SER A 112 -24.13 16.57 -9.83
CA SER A 112 -25.42 16.83 -9.16
C SER A 112 -25.77 15.75 -8.12
N ALA A 113 -25.58 14.47 -8.45
CA ALA A 113 -25.81 13.35 -7.54
C ALA A 113 -24.92 13.43 -6.28
N ASN A 114 -23.63 13.72 -6.44
CA ASN A 114 -22.69 13.82 -5.32
C ASN A 114 -22.96 15.08 -4.45
N LYS A 115 -23.46 16.17 -5.06
CA LYS A 115 -23.94 17.33 -4.31
C LYS A 115 -25.15 16.98 -3.43
N GLN A 116 -26.11 16.21 -3.96
CA GLN A 116 -27.28 15.77 -3.20
C GLN A 116 -26.89 14.86 -2.03
N ALA A 117 -26.04 13.85 -2.25
CA ALA A 117 -25.56 12.94 -1.21
C ALA A 117 -24.80 13.67 -0.08
N ARG A 118 -24.03 14.69 -0.42
CA ARG A 118 -23.34 15.54 0.57
C ARG A 118 -24.32 16.39 1.38
N ASN A 119 -25.39 16.87 0.74
CA ASN A 119 -26.40 17.71 1.39
C ASN A 119 -27.44 16.90 2.19
N SER A 120 -27.60 15.61 1.89
CA SER A 120 -28.50 14.71 2.64
C SER A 120 -27.88 14.22 3.94
N GLY A 121 -26.57 13.99 4.00
CA GLY A 121 -25.87 13.53 5.21
C GLY A 121 -25.73 14.57 6.34
N ASN A 122 -26.25 15.79 6.17
CA ASN A 122 -26.19 16.86 7.16
C ASN A 122 -27.56 17.12 7.84
N ARG A 123 -28.56 16.26 7.62
CA ARG A 123 -29.93 16.42 8.12
C ARG A 123 -30.30 15.54 9.31
N ASP A 124 -29.38 14.72 9.81
CA ASP A 124 -29.63 13.80 10.94
C ASP A 124 -29.03 14.30 12.27
N ALA A 125 -28.68 15.60 12.35
CA ALA A 125 -28.21 16.25 13.56
C ALA A 125 -29.20 17.35 13.99
N THR A 126 -30.36 16.95 14.51
CA THR A 126 -31.24 17.78 15.35
C THR A 126 -31.99 16.87 16.31
#